data_AF-A0A4Q5LXY2-F1
#
_entry.id   AF-A0A4Q5LXY2-F1
#
_cell.length_a   1.000
_cell.length_b   1.000
_cell.length_c   1.000
_cell.angle_alpha   90.00
_cell.angle_beta   90.00
_cell.angle_gamma   90.00
#
_symmetry.space_group_name_H-M   'P 1'
#
loop_
_entity.id
_entity.type
_entity.pdbx_description
1 polymer ?
#
loop_
_entity_poly.entity_id
_entity_poly.type
_entity_poly.pdbx_seq_one_letter_code
_entity_poly.pdbx_strand_id
1 'polypeptide(L)'
;MTTLKNVLLINALSSGATGLLLIEFPSFTAQLFGVSQTMPFMATGIFLVAFALLVYYASRQKITNKTLVRWIIALDIMWVADSLIVVGGQLFGLTLIGYALTSAVALWVALMAFLQIKGLKETLVLKVE
;
A
#
# COMPACT_ATOMS: atom_id res chain seq x y z
N MET A 1 20.29 5.18 -7.97
CA MET A 1 19.86 4.63 -6.67
C MET A 1 18.55 5.29 -6.28
N THR A 2 17.50 4.53 -5.97
CA THR A 2 16.25 5.08 -5.44
C THR A 2 16.43 5.40 -3.95
N THR A 3 16.23 6.66 -3.55
CA THR A 3 16.35 7.06 -2.14
C THR A 3 15.13 6.64 -1.34
N LEU A 4 15.25 6.49 -0.01
CA LEU A 4 14.11 6.20 0.87
C LEU A 4 12.95 7.20 0.67
N LYS A 5 13.26 8.49 0.48
CA LYS A 5 12.23 9.52 0.24
C LYS A 5 11.49 9.30 -1.08
N ASN A 6 12.19 8.90 -2.13
CA ASN A 6 11.56 8.59 -3.42
C ASN A 6 10.67 7.35 -3.30
N VAL A 7 11.11 6.31 -2.58
CA VAL A 7 10.30 5.11 -2.33
C VAL A 7 9.03 5.45 -1.55
N LEU A 8 9.14 6.25 -0.48
CA LEU A 8 7.98 6.74 0.26
C LEU A 8 7.03 7.55 -0.63
N LEU A 9 7.55 8.44 -1.46
CA LEU A 9 6.73 9.23 -2.38
C LEU A 9 6.00 8.34 -3.41
N ILE A 10 6.69 7.35 -3.99
CA ILE A 10 6.06 6.41 -4.93
C ILE A 10 4.97 5.60 -4.24
N ASN A 11 5.21 5.14 -3.00
CA ASN A 11 4.17 4.42 -2.24
C ASN A 11 2.97 5.33 -1.95
N ALA A 12 3.21 6.58 -1.53
CA ALA A 12 2.14 7.54 -1.30
C ALA A 12 1.31 7.81 -2.57
N LEU A 13 1.97 8.03 -3.71
CA LEU A 13 1.28 8.32 -4.98
C LEU A 13 0.49 7.10 -5.48
N SER A 14 1.08 5.91 -5.44
CA SER A 14 0.39 4.69 -5.86
C SER A 14 -0.78 4.35 -4.94
N SER A 15 -0.60 4.41 -3.62
CA SER A 15 -1.68 4.21 -2.63
C SER A 15 -2.80 5.23 -2.82
N GLY A 16 -2.45 6.51 -2.99
CA GLY A 16 -3.44 7.59 -3.18
C GLY A 16 -4.21 7.42 -4.49
N ALA A 17 -3.53 7.10 -5.59
CA ALA A 17 -4.18 6.85 -6.87
C ALA A 17 -5.13 5.65 -6.80
N THR A 18 -4.69 4.53 -6.23
CA THR A 18 -5.56 3.36 -6.01
C THR A 18 -6.74 3.72 -5.11
N GLY A 19 -6.50 4.45 -4.02
CA GLY A 19 -7.55 4.86 -3.10
C GLY A 19 -8.62 5.72 -3.76
N LEU A 20 -8.22 6.72 -4.55
CA LEU A 20 -9.14 7.55 -5.33
C LEU A 20 -9.92 6.73 -6.36
N LEU A 21 -9.26 5.82 -7.08
CA LEU A 21 -9.97 4.95 -8.04
C LEU A 21 -11.05 4.10 -7.37
N LEU A 22 -10.78 3.57 -6.18
CA LEU A 22 -11.76 2.78 -5.42
C LEU A 22 -12.92 3.63 -4.87
N ILE A 23 -12.69 4.90 -4.53
CA ILE A 23 -13.73 5.82 -4.06
C ILE A 23 -14.62 6.28 -5.23
N GLU A 24 -14.01 6.63 -6.37
CA GLU A 24 -14.71 7.20 -7.53
C GLU A 24 -15.43 6.14 -8.36
N PHE A 25 -14.88 4.92 -8.45
CA PHE A 25 -15.43 3.84 -9.28
C PHE A 25 -15.79 2.55 -8.52
N PRO A 26 -16.44 2.60 -7.34
CA PRO A 26 -16.63 1.43 -6.49
C PRO A 26 -17.55 0.39 -7.12
N SER A 27 -18.58 0.80 -7.87
CA SER A 27 -19.48 -0.12 -8.58
C SER A 27 -18.77 -0.89 -9.69
N PHE A 28 -17.89 -0.21 -10.43
CA PHE A 28 -17.08 -0.85 -11.48
C PHE A 28 -16.10 -1.85 -10.86
N THR A 29 -15.43 -1.48 -9.76
CA THR A 29 -14.54 -2.40 -9.06
C THR A 29 -15.30 -3.61 -8.50
N ALA A 30 -16.47 -3.40 -7.88
CA ALA A 30 -17.31 -4.50 -7.38
C ALA A 30 -17.71 -5.48 -8.49
N GLN A 31 -18.11 -4.96 -9.65
CA GLN A 31 -18.42 -5.79 -10.83
C GLN A 31 -17.21 -6.60 -11.31
N LEU A 32 -16.02 -5.97 -11.38
CA LEU A 32 -14.80 -6.65 -11.79
C LEU A 32 -14.41 -7.78 -10.83
N PHE A 33 -14.68 -7.58 -9.53
CA PHE A 33 -14.46 -8.54 -8.46
C PHE A 33 -15.60 -9.58 -8.33
N GLY A 34 -16.71 -9.42 -9.06
CA GLY A 34 -17.86 -10.31 -9.05
C GLY A 34 -18.72 -10.24 -7.80
N VAL A 35 -18.69 -9.11 -7.09
CA VAL A 35 -19.47 -8.88 -5.87
C VAL A 35 -20.44 -7.72 -6.06
N SER A 36 -21.53 -7.70 -5.31
CA SER A 36 -22.52 -6.62 -5.37
C SER A 36 -22.26 -5.49 -4.37
N GLN A 37 -21.47 -5.72 -3.33
CA GLN A 37 -21.22 -4.72 -2.29
C GLN A 37 -20.14 -3.73 -2.74
N THR A 38 -20.49 -2.44 -2.78
CA THR A 38 -19.56 -1.35 -3.12
C THR A 38 -18.85 -0.76 -1.91
N MET A 39 -19.49 -0.82 -0.73
CA MET A 39 -19.01 -0.22 0.50
C MET A 39 -17.59 -0.68 0.91
N PRO A 40 -17.21 -1.97 0.80
CA PRO A 40 -15.84 -2.39 1.11
C PRO A 40 -14.78 -1.69 0.26
N PHE A 41 -15.04 -1.48 -1.04
CA PHE A 41 -14.10 -0.78 -1.92
C PHE A 41 -13.99 0.70 -1.54
N MET A 42 -15.10 1.37 -1.26
CA MET A 42 -15.09 2.77 -0.81
C MET A 42 -14.32 2.92 0.51
N ALA A 43 -14.60 2.07 1.50
CA ALA A 43 -13.93 2.08 2.80
C ALA A 43 -12.41 1.85 2.65
N THR A 44 -12.05 0.88 1.81
CA THR A 44 -10.66 0.59 1.47
C THR A 44 -9.99 1.79 0.79
N GLY A 45 -10.70 2.45 -0.12
CA GLY A 45 -10.19 3.63 -0.81
C GLY A 45 -9.96 4.81 0.14
N ILE A 46 -10.89 5.09 1.06
CA ILE A 46 -10.74 6.13 2.09
C ILE A 46 -9.53 5.84 2.98
N PHE A 47 -9.38 4.59 3.41
CA PHE A 47 -8.21 4.16 4.18
C PHE A 47 -6.91 4.41 3.39
N LEU A 48 -6.87 4.02 2.12
CA LEU A 48 -5.68 4.20 1.27
C LEU A 48 -5.35 5.68 1.04
N VAL A 49 -6.34 6.56 0.89
CA VAL A 49 -6.10 8.00 0.79
C VAL A 49 -5.51 8.54 2.10
N ALA A 50 -6.07 8.16 3.25
CA ALA A 50 -5.54 8.57 4.55
C ALA A 50 -4.11 8.06 4.78
N PHE A 51 -3.84 6.79 4.43
CA PHE A 51 -2.51 6.20 4.46
C PHE A 51 -1.55 6.94 3.52
N ALA A 52 -1.96 7.21 2.28
CA ALA A 52 -1.17 7.95 1.30
C ALA A 52 -0.76 9.34 1.82
N LEU A 53 -1.64 10.06 2.51
CA LEU A 53 -1.32 11.34 3.13
C LEU A 53 -0.25 11.20 4.23
N LEU A 54 -0.33 10.16 5.06
CA LEU A 54 0.67 9.84 6.08
C LEU A 54 2.04 9.54 5.44
N VAL A 55 2.06 8.71 4.41
CA VAL A 55 3.31 8.34 3.71
C VAL A 55 3.89 9.54 2.95
N TYR A 56 3.04 10.35 2.31
CA TYR A 56 3.46 11.58 1.66
C TYR A 56 4.12 12.51 2.67
N TYR A 57 3.48 12.75 3.82
CA TYR A 57 4.04 13.55 4.89
C TYR A 57 5.42 13.02 5.32
N ALA A 58 5.58 11.72 5.52
CA ALA A 58 6.86 11.09 5.85
C ALA A 58 7.93 11.33 4.77
N SER A 59 7.55 11.28 3.48
CA SER A 59 8.46 11.51 2.36
C SER A 59 9.02 12.95 2.29
N ARG A 60 8.26 13.92 2.80
CA ARG A 60 8.60 15.36 2.74
C ARG A 60 9.38 15.86 3.95
N GLN A 61 9.56 15.03 4.97
CA GLN A 61 10.33 15.41 6.16
C GLN A 61 11.78 15.76 5.80
N LYS A 62 12.31 16.85 6.38
CA LYS A 62 13.73 17.22 6.20
C LYS A 62 14.64 16.14 6.79
N ILE A 63 14.39 15.80 8.06
CA ILE A 63 15.06 14.72 8.80
C ILE A 63 14.15 13.51 8.83
N THR A 64 14.66 12.34 8.42
CA THR A 64 13.88 11.10 8.39
C THR A 64 13.41 10.70 9.79
N ASN A 65 12.09 10.70 10.01
CA ASN A 65 11.49 10.14 11.22
C ASN A 65 11.43 8.61 11.11
N LYS A 66 12.42 7.94 11.72
CA LYS A 66 12.59 6.48 11.64
C LYS A 66 11.41 5.71 12.24
N THR A 67 10.80 6.22 13.31
CA THR A 67 9.65 5.59 13.95
C THR A 67 8.45 5.60 13.03
N LEU A 68 8.17 6.75 12.40
CA LEU A 68 7.08 6.87 11.42
C LEU A 68 7.30 5.95 10.21
N VAL A 69 8.53 5.88 9.67
CA VAL A 69 8.83 4.97 8.54
C VAL A 69 8.64 3.50 8.93
N ARG A 70 9.03 3.10 10.15
CA ARG A 70 8.78 1.73 10.64
C ARG A 70 7.29 1.41 10.74
N TRP A 71 6.47 2.38 11.18
CA TRP A 71 5.01 2.21 11.20
C TRP A 71 4.42 2.04 9.80
N ILE A 72 4.89 2.82 8.83
CA ILE A 72 4.46 2.68 7.43
C ILE A 72 4.81 1.29 6.89
N ILE A 73 6.05 0.84 7.10
CA ILE A 73 6.50 -0.51 6.72
C ILE A 73 5.60 -1.59 7.36
N ALA A 74 5.27 -1.44 8.66
CA ALA A 74 4.42 -2.40 9.35
C ALA A 74 3.01 -2.46 8.75
N LEU A 75 2.42 -1.31 8.40
CA LEU A 75 1.13 -1.24 7.71
C LEU A 75 1.18 -1.87 6.32
N ASP A 76 2.23 -1.59 5.54
CA ASP A 76 2.43 -2.22 4.22
C ASP A 76 2.56 -3.75 4.35
N ILE A 77 3.29 -4.25 5.35
CA ILE A 77 3.43 -5.69 5.61
C ILE A 77 2.09 -6.32 6.02
N MET A 78 1.34 -5.68 6.92
CA MET A 78 0.01 -6.18 7.32
C MET A 78 -0.94 -6.25 6.13
N TRP A 79 -0.94 -5.22 5.27
CA TRP A 79 -1.72 -5.23 4.04
C TRP A 79 -1.39 -6.40 3.12
N VAL A 80 -0.09 -6.69 2.95
CA VAL A 80 0.37 -7.85 2.16
C VAL A 80 -0.10 -9.16 2.79
N ALA A 81 0.05 -9.31 4.11
CA ALA A 81 -0.38 -10.50 4.82
C ALA A 81 -1.90 -10.75 4.67
N ASP A 82 -2.72 -9.71 4.87
CA ASP A 82 -4.17 -9.80 4.68
C ASP A 82 -4.52 -10.15 3.24
N SER A 83 -3.84 -9.55 2.25
CA SER A 83 -4.05 -9.86 0.83
C SER A 83 -3.72 -11.34 0.52
N LEU A 84 -2.65 -11.88 1.10
CA LEU A 84 -2.30 -13.30 0.95
C LEU A 84 -3.32 -14.22 1.61
N ILE A 85 -3.90 -13.83 2.74
CA ILE A 85 -4.99 -14.57 3.39
C ILE A 85 -6.22 -14.60 2.48
N VAL A 86 -6.61 -13.45 1.90
CA VAL A 86 -7.74 -13.37 0.96
C VAL A 86 -7.52 -14.26 -0.26
N VAL A 87 -6.36 -14.16 -0.90
CA VAL A 87 -6.05 -14.89 -2.14
C VAL A 87 -5.83 -16.37 -1.85
N GLY A 88 -5.01 -16.73 -0.87
CA GLY A 88 -4.70 -18.11 -0.54
C GLY A 88 -5.89 -18.89 0.05
N GLY A 89 -6.74 -18.20 0.82
CA GLY A 89 -7.97 -18.76 1.38
C GLY A 89 -9.16 -18.73 0.43
N GLN A 90 -9.03 -18.12 -0.76
CA GLN A 90 -10.14 -17.88 -1.69
C GLN A 90 -11.36 -17.25 -0.99
N LEU A 91 -11.09 -16.26 -0.14
CA LEU A 91 -12.13 -15.60 0.66
C LEU A 91 -13.02 -14.72 -0.23
N PHE A 92 -14.28 -14.58 0.19
CA PHE A 92 -15.29 -13.70 -0.42
C PHE A 92 -15.78 -14.09 -1.83
N GLY A 93 -15.29 -15.19 -2.41
CA GLY A 93 -15.81 -15.70 -3.69
C GLY A 93 -15.56 -14.74 -4.85
N LEU A 94 -14.40 -14.08 -4.87
CA LEU A 94 -14.03 -13.12 -5.91
C LEU A 94 -13.87 -13.81 -7.27
N THR A 95 -13.99 -13.05 -8.35
CA THR A 95 -13.61 -13.53 -9.70
C THR A 95 -12.12 -13.81 -9.78
N LEU A 96 -11.71 -14.57 -10.81
CA LEU A 96 -10.29 -14.75 -11.13
C LEU A 96 -9.57 -13.41 -11.32
N ILE A 97 -10.24 -12.42 -11.94
CA ILE A 97 -9.68 -11.08 -12.14
C ILE A 97 -9.54 -10.36 -10.78
N GLY A 98 -10.52 -10.46 -9.89
CA GLY A 98 -10.46 -9.90 -8.54
C GLY A 98 -9.28 -10.43 -7.73
N TYR A 99 -9.07 -11.75 -7.73
CA TYR A 99 -7.88 -12.35 -7.08
C TYR A 99 -6.57 -11.95 -7.76
N ALA A 100 -6.53 -11.90 -9.09
CA ALA A 100 -5.33 -11.47 -9.82
C ALA A 100 -4.95 -10.02 -9.51
N LEU A 101 -5.92 -9.11 -9.48
CA LEU A 101 -5.69 -7.71 -9.13
C LEU A 101 -5.27 -7.54 -7.67
N THR A 102 -5.92 -8.25 -6.75
CA THR A 102 -5.51 -8.26 -5.33
C THR A 102 -4.07 -8.73 -5.18
N SER A 103 -3.69 -9.79 -5.90
CA SER A 103 -2.31 -10.32 -5.90
C SER A 103 -1.31 -9.32 -6.48
N ALA A 104 -1.65 -8.65 -7.59
CA ALA A 104 -0.79 -7.65 -8.22
C ALA A 104 -0.53 -6.45 -7.28
N VAL A 105 -1.57 -5.96 -6.61
CA VAL A 105 -1.43 -4.90 -5.60
C VAL A 105 -0.60 -5.38 -4.41
N ALA A 106 -0.83 -6.60 -3.92
CA ALA A 106 -0.03 -7.17 -2.83
C ALA A 106 1.46 -7.26 -3.18
N LEU A 107 1.81 -7.71 -4.39
CA LEU A 107 3.20 -7.76 -4.86
C LEU A 107 3.82 -6.36 -4.96
N TRP A 108 3.05 -5.37 -5.42
CA TRP A 108 3.50 -3.98 -5.48
C TRP A 108 3.78 -3.42 -4.08
N VAL A 109 2.87 -3.60 -3.13
CA VAL A 109 3.03 -3.14 -1.74
C VAL A 109 4.20 -3.87 -1.06
N ALA A 110 4.37 -5.18 -1.31
CA ALA A 110 5.50 -5.94 -0.80
C ALA A 110 6.84 -5.40 -1.32
N LEU A 111 6.91 -5.01 -2.61
CA LEU A 111 8.07 -4.34 -3.18
C LEU A 111 8.34 -2.99 -2.50
N MET A 112 7.31 -2.18 -2.25
CA MET A 112 7.47 -0.91 -1.53
C MET A 112 8.02 -1.13 -0.12
N ALA A 113 7.45 -2.06 0.65
CA ALA A 113 7.91 -2.40 1.99
C ALA A 113 9.39 -2.85 1.98
N PHE A 114 9.75 -3.74 1.05
CA PHE A 114 11.14 -4.19 0.88
C PHE A 114 12.12 -3.04 0.61
N LEU A 115 11.76 -2.14 -0.32
CA LEU A 115 12.60 -0.99 -0.68
C LEU A 115 12.69 0.03 0.46
N GLN A 116 11.61 0.25 1.22
CA GLN A 116 11.63 1.11 2.42
C GLN A 116 12.54 0.53 3.51
N ILE A 117 12.47 -0.79 3.77
CA ILE A 117 13.35 -1.49 4.73
C ILE A 117 14.81 -1.29 4.33
N LYS A 118 15.13 -1.52 3.05
CA LYS A 118 16.48 -1.32 2.52
C LYS A 118 16.95 0.13 2.70
N GLY A 119 16.17 1.11 2.26
CA GLY A 119 16.52 2.53 2.37
C GLY A 119 16.63 3.02 3.82
N LEU A 120 15.83 2.48 4.74
CA LEU A 120 15.92 2.81 6.16
C LEU A 120 17.20 2.27 6.80
N LYS A 121 17.64 1.07 6.43
CA LYS A 121 18.92 0.49 6.87
C LYS A 121 20.11 1.33 6.41
N GLU A 122 20.13 1.74 5.14
CA GLU A 122 21.19 2.60 4.58
C GLU A 122 21.28 3.95 5.33
N THR A 123 20.13 4.54 5.68
CA THR A 123 20.08 5.80 6.47
C THR A 123 20.60 5.63 7.90
N LEU A 124 20.61 4.41 8.44
CA LEU A 124 21.17 4.11 9.76
C LEU A 124 22.70 4.02 9.72
N VAL A 125 23.25 3.39 8.68
CA VAL A 125 24.70 3.17 8.52
C VAL A 125 25.44 4.49 8.32
N LEU A 126 24.94 5.38 7.45
CA LEU A 126 25.53 6.70 7.18
C LEU A 126 25.58 7.67 8.37
N LYS A 127 25.00 7.30 9.52
CA LYS A 127 25.03 8.11 10.74
C LYS A 127 26.01 7.59 11.79
N VAL A 128 26.64 6.44 11.54
CA VAL A 128 27.61 5.79 12.44
C VAL A 128 29.05 6.05 11.99
N GLU A 129 29.26 6.37 10.71
CA GLU A 129 30.50 6.92 10.15
C GLU A 129 30.56 8.45 10.33
#